data_AF-A0A1Q6X4D9-F1
#
_entry.id   AF-A0A1Q6X4D9-F1
#
_cell.length_a   1.000
_cell.length_b   1.000
_cell.length_c   1.000
_cell.angle_alpha   90.00
_cell.angle_beta   90.00
_cell.angle_gamma   90.00
#
_symmetry.space_group_name_H-M   'P 1'
#
loop_
_entity.id
_entity.type
_entity.pdbx_description
1 polymer ?
#
loop_
_entity_poly.entity_id
_entity_poly.type
_entity_poly.pdbx_seq_one_letter_code
_entity_poly.pdbx_strand_id
1 'polypeptide(L)'
;MLALDDRKGRFSCLLIAGISFAQEALPDGWHRPTLAEAKGQWRKKSRTRFLEVRGDFNGDGRVDLAELLISDSGKQCGLFVRFAGADSRWQALWQPDTPH
;
A
#
# COMPACT_ATOMS: atom_id res chain seq x y z
N MET A 1 -65.79 -12.08 -2.51
CA MET A 1 -64.74 -12.77 -1.74
C MET A 1 -63.40 -12.19 -2.23
N LEU A 2 -62.66 -11.52 -1.34
CA LEU A 2 -61.32 -10.90 -1.57
C LEU A 2 -60.32 -11.91 -2.18
N ALA A 3 -59.25 -11.58 -2.91
CA ALA A 3 -58.33 -10.43 -2.92
C ALA A 3 -57.58 -10.37 -4.29
N LEU A 4 -57.35 -9.19 -4.91
CA LEU A 4 -56.06 -8.45 -5.02
C LEU A 4 -54.83 -9.35 -5.31
N ASP A 5 -54.26 -9.45 -6.51
CA ASP A 5 -53.55 -8.48 -7.40
C ASP A 5 -52.00 -8.58 -7.30
N ASP A 6 -51.41 -8.39 -8.49
CA ASP A 6 -50.09 -7.84 -8.85
C ASP A 6 -48.80 -8.70 -8.91
N ARG A 7 -48.24 -8.63 -10.15
CA ARG A 7 -46.84 -8.67 -10.63
C ARG A 7 -45.75 -9.18 -9.69
N LYS A 8 -44.78 -9.90 -10.29
CA LYS A 8 -43.35 -9.63 -10.01
C LYS A 8 -42.45 -10.06 -11.16
N GLY A 9 -41.78 -9.05 -11.73
CA GLY A 9 -40.77 -9.19 -12.77
C GLY A 9 -39.53 -9.92 -12.27
N ARG A 10 -38.91 -10.64 -13.20
CA ARG A 10 -37.64 -11.33 -12.97
C ARG A 10 -36.52 -10.27 -12.95
N PHE A 11 -36.22 -9.77 -11.76
CA PHE A 11 -35.00 -9.02 -11.51
C PHE A 11 -33.83 -10.01 -11.52
N SER A 12 -33.13 -10.07 -12.64
CA SER A 12 -31.86 -10.76 -12.75
C SER A 12 -30.82 -9.93 -11.99
N CYS A 13 -30.53 -10.31 -10.74
CA CYS A 13 -29.44 -9.73 -9.96
C CYS A 13 -28.09 -10.12 -10.61
N LEU A 14 -27.50 -9.23 -11.39
CA LEU A 14 -26.06 -9.26 -11.63
C LEU A 14 -25.37 -8.94 -10.30
N LEU A 15 -24.94 -9.98 -9.58
CA LEU A 15 -23.99 -9.85 -8.48
C LEU A 15 -22.64 -9.43 -9.06
N ILE A 16 -22.35 -8.14 -9.07
CA ILE A 16 -20.98 -7.65 -9.23
C ILE A 16 -20.30 -7.93 -7.89
N ALA A 17 -19.63 -9.07 -7.79
CA ALA A 17 -18.71 -9.34 -6.69
C ALA A 17 -17.57 -8.31 -6.78
N GLY A 18 -17.66 -7.24 -5.99
CA GLY A 18 -16.59 -6.27 -5.85
C GLY A 18 -15.34 -6.99 -5.35
N ILE A 19 -14.31 -7.06 -6.18
CA ILE A 19 -12.99 -7.52 -5.75
C ILE A 19 -12.45 -6.40 -4.86
N SER A 20 -12.63 -6.53 -3.54
CA SER A 20 -11.95 -5.69 -2.57
C SER A 20 -10.47 -6.03 -2.63
N PHE A 21 -9.70 -5.24 -3.36
CA PHE A 21 -8.25 -5.21 -3.18
C PHE A 21 -8.00 -4.57 -1.82
N ALA A 22 -7.56 -5.36 -0.84
CA ALA A 22 -7.02 -4.80 0.38
C ALA A 22 -5.79 -3.97 -0.03
N GLN A 23 -5.91 -2.64 -0.02
CA GLN A 23 -4.77 -1.75 -0.15
C GLN A 23 -3.81 -2.13 0.98
N GLU A 24 -2.61 -2.57 0.61
CA GLU A 24 -1.58 -2.90 1.58
C GLU A 24 -1.37 -1.73 2.55
N ALA A 25 -1.63 -1.97 3.84
CA ALA A 25 -1.52 -0.95 4.87
C ALA A 25 -0.06 -0.56 5.06
N LEU A 26 0.25 0.72 4.83
CA LEU A 26 1.53 1.32 5.17
C LEU A 26 1.62 1.53 6.69
N PRO A 27 2.82 1.76 7.26
CA PRO A 27 2.95 2.23 8.63
C PRO A 27 2.09 3.47 8.90
N ASP A 28 1.44 3.52 10.06
CA ASP A 28 0.61 4.66 10.46
C ASP A 28 1.40 5.98 10.41
N GLY A 29 0.80 7.01 9.81
CA GLY A 29 1.44 8.32 9.67
C GLY A 29 2.43 8.44 8.51
N TRP A 30 2.46 7.46 7.59
CA TRP A 30 3.34 7.45 6.43
C TRP A 30 2.59 7.22 5.12
N HIS A 31 3.04 7.87 4.06
CA HIS A 31 2.54 7.68 2.70
C HIS A 31 3.69 7.53 1.69
N ARG A 32 3.36 6.97 0.52
CA ARG A 32 4.29 6.94 -0.61
C ARG A 32 4.46 8.35 -1.18
N PRO A 33 5.69 8.77 -1.53
CA PRO A 33 5.92 10.08 -2.11
C PRO A 33 5.04 10.33 -3.34
N THR A 34 4.41 11.50 -3.36
CA THR A 34 3.68 12.00 -4.52
C THR A 34 4.65 12.36 -5.66
N LEU A 35 4.11 12.57 -6.87
CA LEU A 35 4.90 13.07 -8.00
C LEU A 35 5.53 14.44 -7.72
N ALA A 36 4.85 15.28 -6.93
CA ALA A 36 5.34 16.61 -6.56
C ALA A 36 6.53 16.51 -5.59
N GLU A 37 6.49 15.60 -4.63
CA GLU A 37 7.59 15.34 -3.69
C GLU A 37 8.77 14.65 -4.40
N ALA A 38 8.48 13.73 -5.33
CA ALA A 38 9.48 13.00 -6.11
C ALA A 38 9.91 13.70 -7.42
N LYS A 39 9.79 15.02 -7.52
CA LYS A 39 9.97 15.79 -8.77
C LYS A 39 11.43 15.97 -9.24
N GLY A 40 12.42 15.57 -8.44
CA GLY A 40 13.83 15.72 -8.77
C GLY A 40 14.20 15.09 -10.12
N GLN A 41 14.82 15.85 -11.02
CA GLN A 41 15.09 15.37 -12.40
C GLN A 41 15.98 14.13 -12.42
N TRP A 42 16.93 14.03 -11.48
CA TRP A 42 17.80 12.86 -11.35
C TRP A 42 17.02 11.56 -11.14
N ARG A 43 15.84 11.61 -10.51
CA ARG A 43 14.98 10.43 -10.28
C ARG A 43 14.42 9.85 -11.56
N LYS A 44 14.30 10.63 -12.65
CA LYS A 44 13.80 10.15 -13.95
C LYS A 44 14.69 9.07 -14.59
N LYS A 45 15.93 8.91 -14.12
CA LYS A 45 16.84 7.85 -14.57
C LYS A 45 16.40 6.45 -14.12
N SER A 46 15.45 6.35 -13.18
CA SER A 46 14.90 5.08 -12.71
C SER A 46 13.39 5.02 -12.95
N ARG A 47 12.90 3.85 -13.37
CA ARG A 47 11.46 3.56 -13.49
C ARG A 47 10.73 3.69 -12.16
N THR A 48 11.39 3.33 -11.05
CA THR A 48 10.84 3.45 -9.69
C THR A 48 11.16 4.80 -9.05
N ARG A 49 11.80 5.73 -9.77
CA ARG A 49 12.28 7.02 -9.22
C ARG A 49 13.22 6.88 -8.03
N PHE A 50 13.87 5.72 -7.88
CA PHE A 50 14.64 5.34 -6.70
C PHE A 50 13.83 5.42 -5.40
N LEU A 51 12.53 5.11 -5.47
CA LEU A 51 11.63 5.05 -4.31
C LEU A 51 11.36 3.61 -3.86
N GLU A 52 11.65 2.64 -4.71
CA GLU A 52 11.38 1.23 -4.48
C GLU A 52 12.59 0.40 -4.92
N VAL A 53 12.96 -0.59 -4.10
CA VAL A 53 13.86 -1.70 -4.43
C VAL A 53 13.18 -3.01 -4.03
N ARG A 54 13.38 -4.03 -4.85
CA ARG A 54 12.98 -5.41 -4.56
C ARG A 54 14.21 -6.31 -4.55
N GLY A 55 14.25 -7.25 -3.63
CA GLY A 55 15.36 -8.19 -3.47
C GLY A 55 15.12 -9.13 -2.30
N ASP A 56 15.94 -10.15 -2.15
CA ASP A 56 15.94 -11.01 -0.95
C ASP A 56 16.88 -10.38 0.09
N PHE A 57 16.32 -9.65 1.05
CA PHE A 57 17.11 -8.91 2.04
C PHE A 57 17.38 -9.72 3.30
N ASN A 58 16.60 -10.77 3.55
CA ASN A 58 16.70 -11.62 4.74
C ASN A 58 17.30 -13.01 4.47
N GLY A 59 17.52 -13.38 3.20
CA GLY A 59 18.14 -14.63 2.77
C GLY A 59 17.20 -15.83 2.73
N ASP A 60 15.88 -15.63 2.72
CA ASP A 60 14.89 -16.71 2.75
C ASP A 60 14.49 -17.23 1.35
N GLY A 61 15.07 -16.66 0.29
CA GLY A 61 14.81 -17.01 -1.11
C GLY A 61 13.54 -16.37 -1.68
N ARG A 62 12.86 -15.47 -0.95
CA ARG A 62 11.69 -14.72 -1.41
C ARG A 62 12.07 -13.28 -1.72
N VAL A 63 11.27 -12.65 -2.57
CA VAL A 63 11.51 -11.25 -2.98
C VAL A 63 10.79 -10.31 -2.03
N ASP A 64 11.58 -9.63 -1.20
CA ASP A 64 11.15 -8.57 -0.28
C ASP A 64 10.99 -7.22 -1.00
N LEU A 65 10.42 -6.26 -0.26
CA LEU A 65 10.16 -4.91 -0.73
C LEU A 65 10.77 -3.88 0.22
N ALA A 66 11.51 -2.91 -0.33
CA ALA A 66 11.97 -1.73 0.38
C ALA A 66 11.45 -0.46 -0.30
N GLU A 67 10.82 0.43 0.47
CA GLU A 67 10.25 1.69 -0.02
C GLU A 67 10.73 2.90 0.79
N LEU A 68 10.98 4.02 0.10
CA LEU A 68 11.12 5.33 0.73
C LEU A 68 9.72 5.92 0.93
N LEU A 69 9.34 6.16 2.18
CA LEU A 69 8.08 6.78 2.58
C LEU A 69 8.30 8.19 3.13
N ILE A 70 7.27 9.03 3.04
CA ILE A 70 7.23 10.38 3.60
C ILE A 70 6.26 10.37 4.78
N SER A 71 6.61 11.03 5.88
CA SER A 71 5.66 11.17 6.99
C SER A 71 4.53 12.11 6.58
N ASP A 72 3.33 11.93 7.11
CA ASP A 72 2.16 12.74 6.74
C ASP A 72 2.35 14.24 7.04
N SER A 73 3.25 14.57 7.96
CA SER A 73 3.68 15.95 8.22
C SER A 73 4.55 16.57 7.11
N GLY A 74 5.07 15.75 6.19
CA GLY A 74 6.02 16.11 5.14
C GLY A 74 7.45 16.39 5.62
N LYS A 75 7.73 16.24 6.92
CA LYS A 75 9.00 16.65 7.54
C LYS A 75 10.08 15.57 7.56
N GLN A 76 9.71 14.32 7.31
CA GLN A 76 10.62 13.18 7.40
C GLN A 76 10.50 12.28 6.17
N CYS A 77 11.62 11.67 5.80
CA CYS A 77 11.70 10.61 4.80
C CYS A 77 12.34 9.40 5.48
N GLY A 78 11.72 8.22 5.34
CA GLY A 78 12.16 6.99 5.99
C GLY A 78 12.27 5.84 5.00
N LEU A 79 13.24 4.95 5.21
CA LEU A 79 13.35 3.70 4.47
C LEU A 79 12.69 2.58 5.26
N PHE A 80 11.69 1.95 4.64
CA PHE A 80 10.93 0.86 5.22
C PHE A 80 11.15 -0.42 4.42
N VAL A 81 11.29 -1.54 5.13
CA VAL A 81 11.42 -2.86 4.54
C VAL A 81 10.23 -3.71 4.97
N ARG A 82 9.69 -4.48 4.03
CA ARG A 82 8.68 -5.49 4.27
C ARG A 82 9.18 -6.80 3.68
N PHE A 83 9.38 -7.77 4.57
CA PHE A 83 9.77 -9.12 4.16
C PHE A 83 8.58 -9.86 3.56
N ALA A 84 8.84 -10.67 2.54
CA ALA A 84 7.83 -11.54 1.95
C ALA A 84 7.57 -12.74 2.88
N GLY A 85 6.31 -13.00 3.26
CA GLY A 85 5.99 -14.11 4.15
C GLY A 85 4.62 -13.96 4.82
N ALA A 86 4.36 -14.81 5.82
CA ALA A 86 3.07 -14.79 6.54
C ALA A 86 2.86 -13.49 7.33
N ASP A 87 3.92 -12.95 7.94
CA ASP A 87 3.81 -11.78 8.83
C ASP A 87 3.96 -10.44 8.10
N SER A 88 4.63 -10.44 6.94
CA SER A 88 4.79 -9.34 5.96
C SER A 88 4.57 -7.91 6.49
N ARG A 89 5.22 -7.58 7.60
CA ARG A 89 5.10 -6.31 8.31
C ARG A 89 6.17 -5.34 7.85
N TRP A 90 5.80 -4.07 7.78
CA TRP A 90 6.73 -2.97 7.55
C TRP A 90 7.63 -2.72 8.78
N GLN A 91 8.92 -2.58 8.51
CA GLN A 91 9.97 -2.27 9.48
C GLN A 91 10.69 -1.01 9.05
N ALA A 92 10.77 -0.02 9.94
CA ALA A 92 11.59 1.17 9.70
C ALA A 92 13.07 0.83 9.94
N LEU A 93 13.95 1.19 9.00
CA LEU A 93 15.41 1.03 9.19
C LEU A 93 16.02 2.13 10.06
N TRP A 94 15.22 3.08 10.52
CA TRP A 94 15.60 4.10 11.49
C TRP A 94 14.51 4.22 12.56
N GLN A 95 14.92 4.31 13.82
CA GLN A 95 14.07 4.77 14.92
C GLN A 95 14.68 6.07 15.46
N PRO A 96 13.93 7.18 15.56
CA PRO A 96 14.37 8.28 16.38
C PRO A 96 14.49 7.76 17.81
N ASP A 97 15.56 8.11 18.51
CA ASP A 97 15.63 7.90 19.95
C ASP A 97 14.36 8.49 20.57
N THR A 98 13.53 7.65 21.20
CA THR A 98 12.44 8.13 22.04
C THR A 98 13.06 8.97 23.15
N PRO A 99 12.70 10.25 23.32
CA PRO A 99 13.06 10.97 24.53
C PRO A 99 12.39 10.25 25.70
N HIS A 100 13.20 9.78 26.65
CA HIS A 100 12.74 9.29 27.95
C HIS A 100 12.12 10.41 28.78
#